data_AF-A0A1F5WPZ3-F1
#
_entry.id   AF-A0A1F5WPZ3-F1
#
_cell.length_a   1.000
_cell.length_b   1.000
_cell.length_c   1.000
_cell.angle_alpha   90.00
_cell.angle_beta   90.00
_cell.angle_gamma   90.00
#
_symmetry.space_group_name_H-M   'P 1'
#
loop_
_entity.id
_entity.type
_entity.pdbx_description
1 polymer ?
#
loop_
_entity_poly.entity_id
_entity_poly.type
_entity_poly.pdbx_seq_one_letter_code
_entity_poly.pdbx_strand_id
1 'polypeptide(L)'
;MGKTPFNVKVFFNGSELPIDPNGYLGMLRPGTARIQVTCSQADIHAFSVDGNKRITLLKVRRDNCIGTKWFRADVHLEQRHQQVCTLVAKVPGREQVIPVYPNSVRLVELAQWGGFNIWEVSIIGWKGNFFLKSQLVHTATLFRDGDRVKCPYFAEKYRSWPHLIEMCGELAREAGIQIPNISLYAQDSAVTPGGLAQGQAIVIHFEYAHMFGVARLRNGNSILVLPDQLPVRNGELLPYLELGEVVRVKSVEKLPRRDKPSFFTHEAIGVSLAS
;
A
#
# COMPACT_ATOMS: atom_id res chain seq x y z
N MET A 1 -4.57 -15.18 -4.34
CA MET A 1 -3.53 -14.41 -3.59
C MET A 1 -2.17 -14.94 -4.00
N GLY A 2 -1.20 -14.06 -4.30
CA GLY A 2 0.19 -14.49 -4.52
C GLY A 2 0.78 -15.10 -3.25
N LYS A 3 1.80 -15.96 -3.38
CA LYS A 3 2.47 -16.56 -2.23
C LYS A 3 3.20 -15.47 -1.44
N THR A 4 2.69 -15.10 -0.28
CA THR A 4 3.35 -14.18 0.66
C THR A 4 4.38 -14.93 1.51
N PRO A 5 5.43 -14.25 2.02
CA PRO A 5 6.41 -14.86 2.92
C PRO A 5 5.89 -15.01 4.37
N PHE A 6 4.61 -14.70 4.58
CA PHE A 6 3.91 -14.74 5.87
C PHE A 6 2.49 -15.28 5.69
N ASN A 7 1.91 -15.79 6.78
CA ASN A 7 0.52 -16.16 6.87
C ASN A 7 -0.28 -15.08 7.58
N VAL A 8 -1.53 -14.89 7.19
CA VAL A 8 -2.42 -13.89 7.81
C VAL A 8 -3.68 -14.56 8.30
N LYS A 9 -4.08 -14.24 9.52
CA LYS A 9 -5.38 -14.56 10.10
C LYS A 9 -6.10 -13.28 10.49
N VAL A 10 -7.43 -13.30 10.40
CA VAL A 10 -8.27 -12.21 10.90
C VAL A 10 -9.12 -12.75 12.04
N PHE A 11 -9.19 -12.01 13.13
CA PHE A 11 -10.12 -12.28 14.22
C PHE A 11 -11.11 -11.13 14.32
N PHE A 12 -12.37 -11.41 14.63
CA PHE A 12 -13.39 -10.41 14.89
C PHE A 12 -14.06 -10.69 16.22
N ASN A 13 -14.03 -9.71 17.13
CA ASN A 13 -14.47 -9.85 18.52
C ASN A 13 -13.92 -11.11 19.22
N GLY A 14 -12.68 -11.48 18.90
CA GLY A 14 -11.98 -12.63 19.47
C GLY A 14 -12.15 -13.96 18.73
N SER A 15 -13.07 -14.06 17.75
CA SER A 15 -13.26 -15.29 16.95
C SER A 15 -12.52 -15.19 15.62
N GLU A 16 -11.86 -16.26 15.18
CA GLU A 16 -11.20 -16.31 13.86
C GLU A 16 -12.27 -16.23 12.75
N LEU A 17 -12.06 -15.36 11.76
CA LEU A 17 -12.92 -15.23 10.60
C LEU A 17 -12.39 -16.11 9.45
N PRO A 18 -13.28 -16.80 8.71
CA PRO A 18 -12.90 -17.41 7.44
C PRO A 18 -12.54 -16.30 6.44
N ILE A 19 -11.57 -16.60 5.56
CA ILE A 19 -11.09 -15.68 4.52
C ILE A 19 -11.32 -16.36 3.18
N ASP A 20 -12.18 -15.78 2.35
CA ASP A 20 -12.44 -16.31 1.01
C ASP A 20 -11.22 -16.13 0.09
N PRO A 21 -11.10 -16.87 -1.03
CA PRO A 21 -9.94 -16.79 -1.93
C PRO A 21 -9.64 -15.38 -2.49
N ASN A 22 -10.67 -14.55 -2.66
CA ASN A 22 -10.54 -13.15 -3.09
C ASN A 22 -10.26 -12.18 -1.92
N GLY A 23 -10.19 -12.70 -0.69
CA GLY A 23 -9.98 -11.96 0.55
C GLY A 23 -11.26 -11.49 1.22
N TYR A 24 -12.45 -11.84 0.73
CA TYR A 24 -13.71 -11.41 1.34
C TYR A 24 -13.86 -11.98 2.77
N LEU A 25 -14.30 -11.12 3.69
CA LEU A 25 -14.49 -11.39 5.12
C LEU A 25 -15.97 -11.35 5.54
N GLY A 26 -16.88 -11.03 4.60
CA GLY A 26 -18.28 -10.81 4.91
C GLY A 26 -18.65 -9.34 5.18
N MET A 27 -19.93 -9.15 5.50
CA MET A 27 -20.43 -7.90 6.08
C MET A 27 -20.25 -7.96 7.61
N LEU A 28 -19.33 -7.16 8.14
CA LEU A 28 -19.03 -7.16 9.56
C LEU A 28 -19.89 -6.14 10.30
N ARG A 29 -20.45 -6.58 11.43
CA ARG A 29 -21.08 -5.68 12.41
C ARG A 29 -20.00 -4.82 13.09
N PRO A 30 -20.38 -3.78 13.83
CA PRO A 30 -19.44 -3.04 14.66
C PRO A 30 -18.75 -3.94 15.67
N GLY A 31 -17.50 -3.65 15.95
CA GLY A 31 -16.67 -4.47 16.82
C GLY A 31 -15.21 -4.22 16.57
N THR A 32 -14.37 -5.13 17.06
CA THR A 32 -12.92 -5.04 16.87
C THR A 32 -12.49 -6.19 15.97
N ALA A 33 -11.96 -5.84 14.80
CA ALA A 33 -11.21 -6.77 13.96
C ALA A 33 -9.73 -6.74 14.39
N ARG A 34 -9.04 -7.85 14.21
CA ARG A 34 -7.61 -8.00 14.50
C ARG A 34 -6.95 -8.70 13.35
N ILE A 35 -5.88 -8.09 12.83
CA ILE A 35 -4.98 -8.74 11.88
C ILE A 35 -3.87 -9.40 12.69
N GLN A 36 -3.70 -10.71 12.49
CA GLN A 36 -2.57 -11.46 13.02
C GLN A 36 -1.71 -11.94 11.85
N VAL A 37 -0.51 -11.39 11.74
CA VAL A 37 0.49 -11.83 10.76
C VAL A 37 1.44 -12.78 11.45
N THR A 38 1.67 -13.96 10.87
CA THR A 38 2.60 -14.97 11.36
C THR A 38 3.71 -15.17 10.34
N CYS A 39 4.95 -14.98 10.76
CA CYS A 39 6.14 -15.07 9.93
C CYS A 39 6.99 -16.26 10.38
N SER A 40 7.29 -17.17 9.45
CA SER A 40 8.24 -18.27 9.66
C SER A 40 9.69 -17.87 9.36
N GLN A 41 9.89 -16.73 8.69
CA GLN A 41 11.22 -16.20 8.36
C GLN A 41 11.70 -15.20 9.41
N ALA A 42 13.01 -15.25 9.70
CA ALA A 42 13.63 -14.41 10.71
C ALA A 42 13.69 -12.92 10.29
N ASP A 43 13.72 -12.63 8.99
CA ASP A 43 14.07 -11.30 8.47
C ASP A 43 12.85 -10.41 8.17
N ILE A 44 11.68 -10.77 8.72
CA ILE A 44 10.45 -9.99 8.61
C ILE A 44 10.19 -9.22 9.91
N HIS A 45 9.98 -7.91 9.77
CA HIS A 45 9.71 -6.98 10.86
C HIS A 45 8.46 -6.17 10.55
N ALA A 46 7.58 -5.97 11.53
CA ALA A 46 6.42 -5.08 11.36
C ALA A 46 6.69 -3.70 11.92
N PHE A 47 6.07 -2.69 11.31
CA PHE A 47 6.21 -1.31 11.73
C PHE A 47 4.91 -0.52 11.51
N SER A 48 4.74 0.53 12.30
CA SER A 48 3.70 1.55 12.12
C SER A 48 4.30 2.86 11.63
N VAL A 49 3.48 3.67 10.97
CA VAL A 49 3.89 4.95 10.39
C VAL A 49 2.96 6.04 10.89
N ASP A 50 3.51 7.14 11.39
CA ASP A 50 2.71 8.31 11.78
C ASP A 50 2.44 9.26 10.60
N GLY A 51 1.65 10.32 10.86
CA GLY A 51 1.32 11.33 9.84
C GLY A 51 2.52 12.13 9.31
N ASN A 52 3.70 12.00 9.92
CA ASN A 52 4.96 12.64 9.51
C ASN A 52 5.95 11.64 8.91
N LYS A 53 5.48 10.45 8.49
CA LYS A 53 6.31 9.35 7.97
C LYS A 53 7.36 8.85 8.96
N ARG A 54 7.22 9.11 10.26
CA ARG A 54 8.08 8.49 11.29
C ARG A 54 7.65 7.05 11.48
N ILE A 55 8.63 6.20 11.73
CA ILE A 55 8.42 4.77 11.85
C ILE A 55 8.62 4.33 13.30
N THR A 56 7.78 3.39 13.74
CA THR A 56 7.96 2.69 15.01
C THR A 56 7.85 1.20 14.76
N LEU A 57 8.90 0.45 15.12
CA LEU A 57 8.89 -1.01 15.04
C LEU A 57 7.88 -1.57 16.03
N LEU A 58 7.05 -2.51 15.57
CA LEU A 58 6.10 -3.19 16.42
C LEU A 58 6.79 -4.30 17.22
N LYS A 59 6.43 -4.42 18.49
CA LYS A 59 6.97 -5.46 19.37
C LYS A 59 6.59 -6.84 18.83
N VAL A 60 7.60 -7.68 18.58
CA VAL A 60 7.42 -9.09 18.24
C VAL A 60 6.82 -9.80 19.44
N ARG A 61 5.70 -10.49 19.22
CA ARG A 61 5.23 -11.51 20.17
C ARG A 61 5.76 -12.85 19.72
N ARG A 62 6.36 -13.58 20.67
CA ARG A 62 6.86 -14.94 20.46
C ARG A 62 5.88 -15.87 21.15
N ASP A 63 5.37 -16.85 20.42
CA ASP A 63 4.67 -17.97 21.05
C ASP A 63 5.70 -19.00 21.54
N ASN A 64 5.26 -19.93 22.40
CA ASN A 64 6.08 -21.05 22.88
C ASN A 64 6.54 -22.00 21.76
N CYS A 65 6.10 -21.78 20.52
CA CYS A 65 6.59 -22.46 19.32
C CYS A 65 7.87 -21.76 18.83
N ILE A 66 9.02 -22.43 19.01
CA ILE A 66 10.34 -21.97 18.58
C ILE A 66 10.29 -21.53 17.10
N GLY A 67 10.74 -20.31 16.81
CA GLY A 67 10.96 -19.83 15.44
C GLY A 67 9.79 -19.08 14.78
N THR A 68 8.65 -18.89 15.46
CA THR A 68 7.51 -18.15 14.89
C THR A 68 7.39 -16.75 15.47
N LYS A 69 7.43 -15.72 14.63
CA LYS A 69 7.13 -14.32 15.01
C LYS A 69 5.69 -13.98 14.62
N TRP A 70 4.97 -13.26 15.47
CA TRP A 70 3.69 -12.68 15.05
C TRP A 70 3.51 -11.22 15.46
N PHE A 71 2.71 -10.53 14.65
CA PHE A 71 2.38 -9.11 14.78
C PHE A 71 0.87 -8.93 14.86
N ARG A 72 0.46 -7.89 15.59
CA ARG A 72 -0.95 -7.56 15.84
C ARG A 72 -1.23 -6.11 15.51
N ALA A 73 -2.31 -5.89 14.76
CA ALA A 73 -3.02 -4.61 14.73
C ALA A 73 -4.49 -4.87 15.06
N ASP A 74 -5.04 -4.07 15.96
CA ASP A 74 -6.47 -4.03 16.22
C ASP A 74 -7.10 -2.89 15.42
N VAL A 75 -8.26 -3.18 14.85
CA VAL A 75 -9.05 -2.30 14.01
C VAL A 75 -10.43 -2.18 14.66
N HIS A 76 -10.77 -0.98 15.11
CA HIS A 76 -12.09 -0.72 15.66
C HIS A 76 -13.05 -0.34 14.53
N LEU A 77 -14.04 -1.20 14.29
CA LEU A 77 -15.15 -0.96 13.38
C LEU A 77 -16.27 -0.26 14.15
N GLU A 78 -16.35 1.06 14.05
CA GLU A 78 -17.46 1.84 14.64
C GLU A 78 -18.67 1.89 13.71
N GLN A 79 -19.89 1.78 14.26
CA GLN A 79 -21.17 1.91 13.53
C GLN A 79 -21.63 3.36 13.33
N ARG A 80 -20.72 4.34 13.35
CA ARG A 80 -21.14 5.72 13.13
C ARG A 80 -21.48 5.91 11.65
N HIS A 81 -22.76 5.71 11.34
CA HIS A 81 -23.45 6.07 10.08
C HIS A 81 -22.60 5.87 8.81
N GLN A 82 -22.47 4.65 8.28
CA GLN A 82 -21.92 4.39 6.93
C GLN A 82 -20.54 5.03 6.60
N GLN A 83 -19.82 5.61 7.56
CA GLN A 83 -18.58 6.32 7.34
C GLN A 83 -17.49 5.65 8.14
N VAL A 84 -16.84 4.68 7.49
CA VAL A 84 -15.49 4.29 7.84
C VAL A 84 -14.64 5.56 7.73
N CYS A 85 -14.29 6.16 8.86
CA CYS A 85 -13.10 6.97 9.08
C CYS A 85 -12.56 7.71 7.84
N THR A 86 -13.12 8.89 7.54
CA THR A 86 -13.09 9.53 6.20
C THR A 86 -11.89 10.49 5.96
N LEU A 87 -11.20 10.37 4.83
CA LEU A 87 -10.47 11.49 4.20
C LEU A 87 -11.48 12.30 3.36
N VAL A 88 -11.96 13.41 3.93
CA VAL A 88 -12.81 14.34 3.19
C VAL A 88 -11.89 15.24 2.34
N ALA A 89 -11.79 14.94 1.06
CA ALA A 89 -11.38 15.96 0.10
C ALA A 89 -12.60 16.86 -0.13
N LYS A 90 -12.68 18.00 0.55
CA LYS A 90 -13.75 18.98 0.29
C LYS A 90 -13.54 19.56 -1.11
N VAL A 91 -14.25 19.00 -2.10
CA VAL A 91 -14.45 19.61 -3.42
C VAL A 91 -15.75 20.43 -3.31
N PRO A 92 -15.75 21.75 -3.60
CA PRO A 92 -17.01 22.50 -3.66
C PRO A 92 -17.98 21.84 -4.65
N GLY A 93 -19.12 21.33 -4.17
CA GLY A 93 -20.15 20.68 -4.99
C GLY A 93 -20.09 19.15 -5.15
N ARG A 94 -19.09 18.46 -4.58
CA ARG A 94 -19.07 16.98 -4.47
C ARG A 94 -18.69 16.59 -3.04
N GLU A 95 -19.67 16.19 -2.23
CA GLU A 95 -19.38 15.52 -0.96
C GLU A 95 -18.84 14.11 -1.25
N GLN A 96 -17.52 13.94 -1.16
CA GLN A 96 -16.89 12.63 -1.28
C GLN A 96 -16.45 12.13 0.10
N VAL A 97 -16.92 10.93 0.43
CA VAL A 97 -16.56 10.18 1.64
C VAL A 97 -15.61 9.06 1.22
N ILE A 98 -14.30 9.27 1.40
CA ILE A 98 -13.28 8.25 1.13
C ILE A 98 -12.82 7.66 2.48
N PRO A 99 -13.04 6.36 2.75
CA PRO A 99 -12.61 5.78 4.02
C PRO A 99 -11.09 5.63 4.09
N VAL A 100 -10.43 6.38 4.98
CA VAL A 100 -8.99 6.32 5.25
C VAL A 100 -8.70 6.46 6.74
N TYR A 101 -8.52 5.32 7.41
CA TYR A 101 -7.62 5.20 8.56
C TYR A 101 -6.77 3.93 8.35
N PRO A 102 -5.53 3.86 8.87
CA PRO A 102 -4.64 2.72 8.65
C PRO A 102 -5.20 1.49 9.36
N ASN A 103 -6.01 0.71 8.65
CA ASN A 103 -6.37 -0.65 9.03
C ASN A 103 -5.33 -1.63 8.48
N SER A 104 -4.06 -1.23 8.51
CA SER A 104 -2.97 -1.93 7.85
C SER A 104 -1.81 -2.22 8.80
N VAL A 105 -1.23 -3.41 8.64
CA VAL A 105 0.07 -3.77 9.19
C VAL A 105 1.06 -3.65 8.05
N ARG A 106 2.12 -2.86 8.25
CA ARG A 106 3.25 -2.84 7.32
C ARG A 106 4.35 -3.74 7.81
N LEU A 107 4.93 -4.47 6.87
CA LEU A 107 6.02 -5.40 7.09
C LEU A 107 7.18 -5.02 6.18
N VAL A 108 8.40 -5.08 6.71
CA VAL A 108 9.61 -5.12 5.92
C VAL A 108 10.15 -6.54 5.94
N GLU A 109 10.39 -7.10 4.77
CA GLU A 109 11.14 -8.34 4.55
C GLU A 109 12.51 -7.94 4.00
N LEU A 110 13.57 -8.26 4.74
CA LEU A 110 14.93 -8.04 4.26
C LEU A 110 15.37 -9.22 3.38
N ALA A 111 16.11 -8.90 2.34
CA ALA A 111 16.74 -9.85 1.45
C ALA A 111 18.26 -9.65 1.46
N GLN A 112 18.96 -10.63 0.91
CA GLN A 112 20.41 -10.54 0.72
C GLN A 112 20.79 -9.34 -0.16
N TRP A 113 22.05 -8.92 -0.09
CA TRP A 113 22.61 -7.84 -0.90
C TRP A 113 21.86 -6.50 -0.75
N GLY A 114 21.39 -6.20 0.46
CA GLY A 114 20.69 -4.95 0.78
C GLY A 114 19.29 -4.83 0.17
N GLY A 115 18.77 -5.88 -0.46
CA GLY A 115 17.40 -5.90 -0.96
C GLY A 115 16.39 -5.86 0.18
N PHE A 116 15.23 -5.24 -0.06
CA PHE A 116 14.10 -5.30 0.86
C PHE A 116 12.77 -5.14 0.14
N ASN A 117 11.75 -5.75 0.73
CA ASN A 117 10.36 -5.67 0.30
C ASN A 117 9.52 -5.03 1.40
N ILE A 118 8.64 -4.11 1.03
CA ILE A 118 7.62 -3.56 1.92
C ILE A 118 6.28 -4.16 1.55
N TRP A 119 5.72 -4.91 2.48
CA TRP A 119 4.39 -5.50 2.38
C TRP A 119 3.41 -4.71 3.24
N GLU A 120 2.17 -4.64 2.78
CA GLU A 120 1.06 -4.08 3.53
C GLU A 120 -0.10 -5.07 3.58
N VAL A 121 -0.60 -5.32 4.78
CA VAL A 121 -1.71 -6.23 5.06
C VAL A 121 -2.85 -5.43 5.66
N SER A 122 -3.98 -5.37 4.98
CA SER A 122 -5.05 -4.40 5.29
C SER A 122 -6.43 -5.03 5.31
N ILE A 123 -7.28 -4.57 6.23
CA ILE A 123 -8.73 -4.78 6.17
C ILE A 123 -9.39 -3.56 5.55
N ILE A 124 -10.04 -3.77 4.41
CA ILE A 124 -10.64 -2.73 3.58
C ILE A 124 -12.15 -2.85 3.66
N GLY A 125 -12.82 -1.76 4.02
CA GLY A 125 -14.27 -1.66 3.96
C GLY A 125 -14.72 -1.02 2.64
N TRP A 126 -15.61 -1.68 1.90
CA TRP A 126 -16.20 -1.14 0.68
C TRP A 126 -17.70 -1.45 0.61
N LYS A 127 -18.54 -0.40 0.64
CA LYS A 127 -20.01 -0.50 0.58
C LYS A 127 -20.60 -1.55 1.56
N GLY A 128 -20.07 -1.58 2.79
CA GLY A 128 -20.50 -2.53 3.85
C GLY A 128 -19.86 -3.91 3.81
N ASN A 129 -19.10 -4.23 2.76
CA ASN A 129 -18.33 -5.46 2.63
C ASN A 129 -16.90 -5.25 3.14
N PHE A 130 -16.30 -6.28 3.74
CA PHE A 130 -14.93 -6.23 4.23
C PHE A 130 -14.03 -7.22 3.49
N PHE A 131 -12.79 -6.81 3.25
CA PHE A 131 -11.80 -7.60 2.52
C PHE A 131 -10.45 -7.52 3.21
N LEU A 132 -9.78 -8.67 3.35
CA LEU A 132 -8.36 -8.74 3.66
C LEU A 132 -7.56 -8.69 2.35
N LYS A 133 -6.61 -7.76 2.27
CA LYS A 133 -5.63 -7.72 1.18
C LYS A 133 -4.21 -7.69 1.72
N SER A 134 -3.34 -8.48 1.10
CA SER A 134 -1.90 -8.40 1.30
C SER A 134 -1.27 -7.93 -0.01
N GLN A 135 -0.45 -6.90 0.04
CA GLN A 135 0.13 -6.25 -1.13
C GLN A 135 1.62 -6.01 -0.93
N LEU A 136 2.44 -6.36 -1.93
CA LEU A 136 3.81 -5.87 -2.04
C LEU A 136 3.75 -4.44 -2.58
N VAL A 137 4.09 -3.46 -1.73
CA VAL A 137 3.97 -2.03 -2.05
C VAL A 137 5.26 -1.48 -2.63
N HIS A 138 6.41 -1.92 -2.08
CA HIS A 138 7.72 -1.51 -2.56
C HIS A 138 8.70 -2.67 -2.61
N THR A 139 9.56 -2.64 -3.64
CA THR A 139 10.73 -3.49 -3.77
C THR A 139 11.89 -2.58 -4.10
N ALA A 140 12.94 -2.64 -3.29
CA ALA A 140 14.06 -1.71 -3.41
C ALA A 140 15.34 -2.31 -2.84
N THR A 141 16.45 -1.63 -3.10
CA THR A 141 17.78 -2.06 -2.66
C THR A 141 18.48 -0.90 -1.96
N LEU A 142 19.03 -1.20 -0.78
CA LEU A 142 19.91 -0.31 -0.04
C LEU A 142 21.31 -0.35 -0.65
N PHE A 143 21.98 0.81 -0.63
CA PHE A 143 23.35 0.97 -1.07
C PHE A 143 24.15 1.77 -0.05
N ARG A 144 25.43 1.44 0.09
CA ARG A 144 26.38 2.23 0.86
C ARG A 144 26.99 3.33 0.00
N ASP A 145 27.00 4.54 0.53
CA ASP A 145 27.69 5.69 -0.01
C ASP A 145 28.55 6.30 1.11
N GLY A 146 29.80 5.85 1.19
CA GLY A 146 30.64 6.03 2.38
C GLY A 146 30.00 5.36 3.61
N ASP A 147 29.88 6.11 4.70
CA ASP A 147 29.27 5.65 5.96
C ASP A 147 27.74 5.74 5.96
N ARG A 148 27.13 6.23 4.88
CA ARG A 148 25.67 6.43 4.80
C ARG A 148 25.01 5.31 4.01
N VAL A 149 23.79 4.96 4.43
CA VAL A 149 22.89 4.08 3.67
C VAL A 149 21.94 4.96 2.84
N LYS A 150 21.80 4.62 1.56
CA LYS A 150 20.91 5.28 0.60
C LYS A 150 20.06 4.25 -0.12
N CYS A 151 18.95 4.70 -0.69
CA CYS A 151 18.12 3.89 -1.57
C CYS A 151 17.67 4.76 -2.76
N PRO A 152 18.27 4.59 -3.95
CA PRO A 152 17.94 5.39 -5.13
C PRO A 152 16.44 5.40 -5.48
N TYR A 153 15.74 4.27 -5.29
CA TYR A 153 14.29 4.19 -5.50
C TYR A 153 13.49 5.22 -4.68
N PHE A 154 13.96 5.57 -3.48
CA PHE A 154 13.34 6.55 -2.58
C PHE A 154 14.05 7.92 -2.60
N ALA A 155 14.94 8.18 -3.57
CA ALA A 155 15.64 9.46 -3.69
C ALA A 155 14.73 10.56 -4.27
N GLU A 156 13.72 10.21 -5.06
CA GLU A 156 12.81 11.16 -5.68
C GLU A 156 11.89 11.83 -4.64
N LYS A 157 11.69 13.15 -4.78
CA LYS A 157 10.99 13.99 -3.79
C LYS A 157 9.61 13.44 -3.35
N TYR A 158 8.83 12.91 -4.29
CA TYR A 158 7.47 12.42 -4.00
C TYR A 158 7.44 11.02 -3.36
N ARG A 159 8.49 10.21 -3.58
CA ARG A 159 8.68 8.91 -2.93
C ARG A 159 9.50 8.99 -1.64
N SER A 160 10.22 10.10 -1.42
CA SER A 160 11.17 10.23 -0.32
C SER A 160 10.62 9.79 1.03
N TRP A 161 11.38 8.88 1.65
CA TRP A 161 11.08 8.32 2.97
C TRP A 161 12.35 8.02 3.78
N PRO A 162 13.05 9.05 4.27
CA PRO A 162 14.35 8.87 4.93
C PRO A 162 14.33 7.93 6.13
N HIS A 163 13.32 8.03 7.00
CA HIS A 163 13.19 7.15 8.18
C HIS A 163 13.02 5.67 7.81
N LEU A 164 12.43 5.36 6.64
CA LEU A 164 12.37 3.98 6.16
C LEU A 164 13.75 3.46 5.80
N ILE A 165 14.56 4.28 5.13
CA ILE A 165 15.91 3.90 4.71
C ILE A 165 16.82 3.72 5.92
N GLU A 166 16.69 4.60 6.91
CA GLU A 166 17.39 4.50 8.19
C GLU A 166 17.03 3.18 8.91
N MET A 167 15.74 2.93 9.13
CA MET A 167 15.28 1.69 9.76
C MET A 167 15.74 0.43 9.00
N CYS A 168 15.58 0.39 7.67
CA CYS A 168 16.02 -0.77 6.88
C CYS A 168 17.54 -0.96 6.96
N GLY A 169 18.32 0.13 6.99
CA GLY A 169 19.78 0.08 7.17
C GLY A 169 20.19 -0.46 8.53
N GLU A 170 19.52 -0.05 9.60
CA GLU A 170 19.74 -0.57 10.95
C GLU A 170 19.43 -2.07 11.04
N LEU A 171 18.26 -2.49 10.56
CA LEU A 171 17.85 -3.89 10.58
C LEU A 171 18.78 -4.76 9.71
N ALA A 172 19.20 -4.29 8.54
CA ALA A 172 20.16 -5.00 7.68
C ALA A 172 21.52 -5.18 8.38
N ARG A 173 21.98 -4.14 9.10
CA ARG A 173 23.21 -4.23 9.90
C ARG A 173 23.08 -5.25 11.03
N GLU A 174 21.96 -5.24 11.77
CA GLU A 174 21.68 -6.20 12.84
C GLU A 174 21.60 -7.64 12.33
N ALA A 175 21.04 -7.84 11.14
CA ALA A 175 20.96 -9.14 10.48
C ALA A 175 22.27 -9.58 9.79
N GLY A 176 23.32 -8.77 9.82
CA GLY A 176 24.58 -9.06 9.13
C GLY A 176 24.48 -9.07 7.60
N ILE A 177 23.47 -8.44 7.04
CA ILE A 177 23.24 -8.38 5.59
C ILE A 177 24.26 -7.45 4.94
N GLN A 178 24.94 -7.95 3.92
CA GLN A 178 25.86 -7.14 3.12
C GLN A 178 25.07 -6.13 2.27
N ILE A 179 25.35 -4.84 2.47
CA ILE A 179 24.80 -3.76 1.64
C ILE A 179 25.83 -3.39 0.57
N PRO A 180 25.50 -3.46 -0.73
CA PRO A 180 26.43 -3.16 -1.83
C PRO A 180 26.83 -1.68 -1.86
N ASN A 181 27.96 -1.36 -2.51
CA ASN A 181 28.34 0.01 -2.76
C ASN A 181 27.42 0.64 -3.82
N ILE A 182 27.11 1.93 -3.68
CA ILE A 182 26.29 2.69 -4.63
C ILE A 182 26.86 2.69 -6.06
N SER A 183 28.15 2.46 -6.25
CA SER A 183 28.77 2.30 -7.58
C SER A 183 28.19 1.14 -8.39
N LEU A 184 27.56 0.16 -7.73
CA LEU A 184 26.90 -0.99 -8.36
C LEU A 184 25.44 -0.69 -8.76
N TYR A 185 24.92 0.50 -8.43
CA TYR A 185 23.57 0.88 -8.82
C TYR A 185 23.49 1.11 -10.33
N ALA A 186 22.72 0.28 -11.01
CA ALA A 186 22.26 0.54 -12.36
C ALA A 186 20.88 1.19 -12.30
N GLN A 187 20.73 2.37 -12.89
CA GLN A 187 19.43 3.03 -12.99
C GLN A 187 18.54 2.25 -13.95
N ASP A 188 17.39 1.79 -13.48
CA ASP A 188 16.38 1.23 -14.35
C ASP A 188 15.98 2.29 -15.39
N SER A 189 16.03 1.91 -16.65
CA SER A 189 15.56 2.76 -17.73
C SER A 189 14.08 3.05 -17.50
N ALA A 190 13.72 4.33 -17.41
CA ALA A 190 12.33 4.71 -17.28
C ALA A 190 11.55 4.12 -18.46
N VAL A 191 10.65 3.18 -18.18
CA VAL A 191 9.74 2.65 -19.19
C VAL A 191 8.84 3.81 -19.60
N THR A 192 9.14 4.41 -20.75
CA THR A 192 8.22 5.32 -21.42
C THR A 192 7.09 4.43 -21.95
N PRO A 193 5.82 4.65 -21.55
CA PRO A 193 4.71 3.85 -22.08
C PRO A 193 4.57 4.10 -23.58
N GLY A 194 5.18 3.26 -24.41
CA GLY A 194 4.92 3.24 -25.84
C GLY A 194 3.50 2.74 -26.08
N GLY A 195 2.77 3.35 -27.02
CA GLY A 195 1.52 2.77 -27.53
C GLY A 195 0.20 3.14 -26.85
N LEU A 196 0.17 4.12 -25.91
CA LEU A 196 -1.11 4.59 -25.36
C LEU A 196 -1.90 5.43 -26.38
N ALA A 197 -3.16 5.08 -26.61
CA ALA A 197 -4.09 5.87 -27.41
C ALA A 197 -4.54 7.15 -26.68
N GLN A 198 -5.18 8.07 -27.41
CA GLN A 198 -5.79 9.25 -26.78
C GLN A 198 -6.86 8.82 -25.76
N GLY A 199 -6.83 9.43 -24.58
CA GLY A 199 -7.74 9.08 -23.48
C GLY A 199 -7.37 7.80 -22.73
N GLN A 200 -6.20 7.19 -23.01
CA GLN A 200 -5.68 6.08 -22.22
C GLN A 200 -4.59 6.53 -21.24
N ALA A 201 -4.49 5.79 -20.15
CA ALA A 201 -3.42 5.89 -19.17
C ALA A 201 -2.96 4.49 -18.77
N ILE A 202 -1.70 4.35 -18.37
CA ILE A 202 -1.18 3.12 -17.77
C ILE A 202 -1.12 3.27 -16.26
N VAL A 203 -1.62 2.30 -15.51
CA VAL A 203 -1.54 2.28 -14.05
C VAL A 203 -0.09 2.06 -13.64
N ILE A 204 0.48 3.01 -12.90
CA ILE A 204 1.86 2.97 -12.40
C ILE A 204 1.94 2.74 -10.89
N HIS A 205 0.81 2.82 -10.19
CA HIS A 205 0.70 2.53 -8.78
C HIS A 205 -0.76 2.27 -8.40
N PHE A 206 -0.99 1.38 -7.44
CA PHE A 206 -2.27 1.20 -6.78
C PHE A 206 -1.99 0.76 -5.34
N GLU A 207 -2.71 1.28 -4.37
CA GLU A 207 -2.55 0.91 -2.96
C GLU A 207 -3.91 0.56 -2.35
N TYR A 208 -4.06 -0.70 -1.94
CA TYR A 208 -5.31 -1.22 -1.42
C TYR A 208 -5.74 -0.54 -0.10
N ALA A 209 -4.81 -0.26 0.82
CA ALA A 209 -5.17 0.31 2.12
C ALA A 209 -5.80 1.71 2.02
N HIS A 210 -5.38 2.49 1.04
CA HIS A 210 -5.87 3.85 0.83
C HIS A 210 -6.85 3.95 -0.35
N MET A 211 -7.08 2.84 -1.07
CA MET A 211 -8.01 2.75 -2.20
C MET A 211 -7.79 3.82 -3.27
N PHE A 212 -6.53 4.12 -3.61
CA PHE A 212 -6.22 5.02 -4.71
C PHE A 212 -5.22 4.40 -5.68
N GLY A 213 -5.31 4.84 -6.93
CA GLY A 213 -4.36 4.54 -7.98
C GLY A 213 -3.63 5.78 -8.49
N VAL A 214 -2.52 5.56 -9.16
CA VAL A 214 -1.85 6.56 -9.98
C VAL A 214 -1.72 5.99 -11.37
N ALA A 215 -2.18 6.76 -12.36
CA ALA A 215 -2.04 6.41 -13.75
C ALA A 215 -1.19 7.46 -14.48
N ARG A 216 -0.42 7.03 -15.47
CA ARG A 216 0.40 7.88 -16.33
C ARG A 216 -0.24 8.01 -17.69
N LEU A 217 -0.52 9.24 -18.09
CA LEU A 217 -1.04 9.59 -19.41
C LEU A 217 0.05 9.51 -20.47
N ARG A 218 -0.37 9.47 -21.74
CA ARG A 218 0.52 9.49 -22.90
C ARG A 218 1.52 10.67 -22.90
N ASN A 219 1.13 11.83 -22.38
CA ASN A 219 1.98 13.01 -22.29
C ASN A 219 2.98 12.98 -21.11
N GLY A 220 3.07 11.86 -20.39
CA GLY A 220 3.95 11.67 -19.24
C GLY A 220 3.39 12.17 -17.91
N ASN A 221 2.30 12.94 -17.92
CA ASN A 221 1.69 13.44 -16.69
C ASN A 221 1.06 12.30 -15.89
N SER A 222 1.24 12.36 -14.57
CA SER A 222 0.61 11.42 -13.63
C SER A 222 -0.68 12.02 -13.08
N ILE A 223 -1.73 11.19 -13.02
CA ILE A 223 -3.06 11.55 -12.52
C ILE A 223 -3.47 10.61 -11.41
N LEU A 224 -4.22 11.15 -10.44
CA LEU A 224 -4.76 10.37 -9.34
C LEU A 224 -6.06 9.67 -9.76
N VAL A 225 -6.24 8.41 -9.36
CA VAL A 225 -7.52 7.69 -9.50
C VAL A 225 -8.07 7.49 -8.08
N LEU A 226 -9.16 8.20 -7.79
CA LEU A 226 -9.85 8.13 -6.50
C LEU A 226 -10.78 6.91 -6.40
N PRO A 227 -11.16 6.47 -5.19
CA PRO A 227 -11.92 5.23 -5.00
C PRO A 227 -13.24 5.16 -5.79
N ASP A 228 -13.95 6.27 -5.93
CA ASP A 228 -15.22 6.37 -6.66
C ASP A 228 -15.06 6.26 -8.18
N GLN A 229 -13.83 6.43 -8.67
CA GLN A 229 -13.47 6.28 -10.07
C GLN A 229 -12.91 4.89 -10.38
N LEU A 230 -12.62 4.06 -9.37
CA LEU A 230 -12.03 2.75 -9.61
C LEU A 230 -13.02 1.82 -10.34
N PRO A 231 -12.57 1.11 -11.40
CA PRO A 231 -13.42 0.16 -12.09
C PRO A 231 -13.69 -1.08 -11.23
N VAL A 232 -14.89 -1.65 -11.38
CA VAL A 232 -15.26 -2.94 -10.81
C VAL A 232 -15.07 -4.00 -11.89
N ARG A 233 -14.31 -5.07 -11.59
CA ARG A 233 -14.12 -6.21 -12.48
C ARG A 233 -15.32 -7.15 -12.40
N ASN A 234 -15.58 -7.90 -13.47
CA ASN A 234 -16.64 -8.89 -13.48
C ASN A 234 -16.44 -9.93 -12.36
N GLY A 235 -17.44 -10.09 -11.51
CA GLY A 235 -17.41 -11.03 -10.39
C GLY A 235 -16.72 -10.51 -9.12
N GLU A 236 -16.12 -9.32 -9.15
CA GLU A 236 -15.43 -8.73 -8.00
C GLU A 236 -16.31 -7.72 -7.27
N LEU A 237 -16.30 -7.76 -5.94
CA LEU A 237 -17.04 -6.80 -5.10
C LEU A 237 -16.18 -5.58 -4.71
N LEU A 238 -14.86 -5.72 -4.71
CA LEU A 238 -13.92 -4.67 -4.38
C LEU A 238 -13.34 -4.09 -5.69
N PRO A 239 -13.48 -2.79 -5.96
CA PRO A 239 -12.87 -2.18 -7.13
C PRO A 239 -11.36 -2.00 -6.92
N TYR A 240 -10.57 -2.21 -7.97
CA TYR A 240 -9.12 -2.09 -7.91
C TYR A 240 -8.49 -1.93 -9.30
N LEU A 241 -7.23 -1.50 -9.31
CA LEU A 241 -6.39 -1.40 -10.50
C LEU A 241 -5.19 -2.33 -10.38
N GLU A 242 -4.68 -2.81 -11.50
CA GLU A 242 -3.46 -3.62 -11.57
C GLU A 242 -2.30 -2.81 -12.12
N LEU A 243 -1.09 -3.04 -11.59
CA LEU A 243 0.11 -2.37 -12.08
C LEU A 243 0.36 -2.73 -13.56
N GLY A 244 0.60 -1.74 -14.40
CA GLY A 244 0.79 -1.92 -15.84
C GLY A 244 -0.51 -2.02 -16.64
N GLU A 245 -1.67 -2.05 -15.98
CA GLU A 245 -2.97 -2.10 -16.65
C GLU A 245 -3.22 -0.80 -17.45
N VAL A 246 -3.72 -0.95 -18.67
CA VAL A 246 -4.16 0.19 -19.47
C VAL A 246 -5.63 0.46 -19.14
N VAL A 247 -5.93 1.71 -18.81
CA VAL A 247 -7.28 2.18 -18.52
C VAL A 247 -7.68 3.30 -19.46
N ARG A 248 -8.98 3.40 -19.74
CA ARG A 248 -9.58 4.56 -20.40
C ARG A 248 -10.00 5.58 -19.36
N VAL A 249 -9.75 6.84 -19.64
CA VAL A 249 -10.07 8.00 -18.81
C VAL A 249 -11.01 8.90 -19.61
N LYS A 250 -12.22 9.13 -19.10
CA LYS A 250 -13.21 9.97 -19.79
C LYS A 250 -12.78 11.44 -19.82
N SER A 251 -12.30 11.95 -18.68
CA SER A 251 -11.77 13.31 -18.56
C SER A 251 -10.74 13.40 -17.44
N VAL A 252 -9.91 14.44 -17.48
CA VAL A 252 -8.94 14.77 -16.43
C VAL A 252 -9.37 16.09 -15.80
N GLU A 253 -9.68 16.07 -14.51
CA GLU A 253 -10.16 17.24 -13.78
C GLU A 253 -9.08 17.74 -12.81
N LYS A 254 -9.06 19.05 -12.55
CA LYS A 254 -8.14 19.64 -11.59
C LYS A 254 -8.64 19.33 -10.18
N LEU A 255 -7.76 18.79 -9.34
CA LEU A 255 -8.08 18.57 -7.93
C LEU A 255 -8.38 19.92 -7.25
N PRO A 256 -9.40 20.00 -6.39
CA PRO A 256 -9.65 21.19 -5.60
C PRO A 256 -8.42 21.51 -4.74
N ARG A 257 -8.22 22.80 -4.45
CA ARG A 257 -7.17 23.23 -3.52
C ARG A 257 -7.41 22.57 -2.17
N ARG A 258 -6.43 21.81 -1.69
CA ARG A 258 -6.43 21.21 -0.35
C ARG A 258 -5.50 22.03 0.55
N ASP A 259 -5.84 22.13 1.83
CA ASP A 259 -5.02 22.82 2.85
C ASP A 259 -3.64 22.16 3.02
N LYS A 260 -3.52 20.87 2.66
CA LYS A 260 -2.25 20.16 2.59
C LYS A 260 -1.80 20.00 1.14
N PRO A 261 -0.55 20.34 0.79
CA PRO A 261 -0.03 20.15 -0.55
C PRO A 261 -0.02 18.66 -0.91
N SER A 262 -0.81 18.29 -1.91
CA SER A 262 -0.67 17.02 -2.63
C SER A 262 0.27 17.25 -3.81
N PHE A 263 1.12 16.27 -4.12
CA PHE A 263 1.93 16.30 -5.35
C PHE A 263 1.05 16.17 -6.60
N PHE A 264 -0.17 15.64 -6.46
CA PHE A 264 -1.12 15.51 -7.54
C PHE A 264 -1.97 16.78 -7.66
N THR A 265 -2.04 17.29 -8.89
CA THR A 265 -2.85 18.45 -9.25
C THR A 265 -4.11 18.08 -10.02
N HIS A 266 -4.22 16.83 -10.49
CA HIS A 266 -5.30 16.35 -11.34
C HIS A 266 -5.76 14.95 -10.95
N GLU A 267 -7.03 14.67 -11.23
CA GLU A 267 -7.67 13.37 -11.08
C GLU A 267 -8.26 12.84 -12.39
N ALA A 268 -8.34 11.53 -12.50
CA ALA A 268 -9.00 10.83 -13.59
C ALA A 268 -10.49 10.68 -13.29
N ILE A 269 -11.35 10.97 -14.27
CA ILE A 269 -12.81 10.80 -14.16
C ILE A 269 -13.28 9.72 -15.14
N GLY A 270 -14.24 8.90 -14.70
CA GLY A 270 -14.85 7.86 -15.51
C GLY A 270 -13.86 6.79 -15.96
N VAL A 271 -13.02 6.31 -15.03
CA VAL A 271 -12.02 5.29 -15.35
C VAL A 271 -12.69 3.96 -15.64
N SER A 272 -12.28 3.33 -16.74
CA SER A 272 -12.75 2.01 -17.16
C SER A 272 -11.60 1.18 -17.72
N LEU A 273 -11.73 -0.15 -17.68
CA LEU A 273 -10.71 -1.05 -18.21
C LEU A 273 -10.61 -0.89 -19.73
N ALA A 274 -9.39 -0.74 -20.26
CA ALA A 274 -9.18 -0.79 -21.70
C ALA A 274 -9.20 -2.26 -22.12
N SER A 275 -10.34 -2.71 -22.67
CA SER A 275 -10.48 -4.00 -23.37
C SER A 275 -9.42 -4.18 -24.45
#